data_AF-A0A9W4WNT5-F1
#
_entry.id   AF-A0A9W4WNT5-F1
#
_cell.length_a   1.000
_cell.length_b   1.000
_cell.length_c   1.000
_cell.angle_alpha   90.00
_cell.angle_beta   90.00
_cell.angle_gamma   90.00
#
_symmetry.space_group_name_H-M   'P 1'
#
loop_
_entity.id
_entity.type
_entity.pdbx_description
1 polymer ?
#
loop_
_entity_poly.entity_id
_entity_poly.type
_entity_poly.pdbx_seq_one_letter_code
_entity_poly.pdbx_strand_id
1 'polypeptide(L)'
;MKSFAALALFGALVAAAPVDNQNNTTSTNITTILTHEPDTTTAQLAITNNGNETLRCFVPGSILDDAPVEKVVVSTNGVRVPFEGVRLRIAPPSMITDDSFMVVEPQQTVDRTIDIAELHDLSSGGDFNVTAKGGMRCATGDSTNLTSWVPFKSNTLHIKDVNGTQAAINRRDFHAEAKRVAV
;
A
#
# COMPACT_ATOMS: atom_id res chain seq x y z
N MET A 1 55.35 22.91 7.74
CA MET A 1 53.89 23.15 7.59
C MET A 1 53.39 22.14 6.57
N LYS A 2 53.12 20.89 6.96
CA LYS A 2 51.80 20.31 7.29
C LYS A 2 50.71 20.65 6.26
N SER A 3 50.40 19.71 5.37
CA SER A 3 49.02 19.37 4.97
C SER A 3 49.01 18.07 4.16
N PHE A 4 48.52 17.00 4.78
CA PHE A 4 48.08 15.78 4.12
C PHE A 4 46.66 16.01 3.60
N ALA A 5 46.39 15.70 2.34
CA ALA A 5 45.03 15.61 1.80
C ALA A 5 44.78 14.14 1.43
N ALA A 6 44.11 13.41 2.32
CA ALA A 6 43.58 12.08 2.04
C ALA A 6 42.19 12.24 1.43
N LEU A 7 42.06 11.85 0.16
CA LEU A 7 40.78 11.81 -0.55
C LEU A 7 40.12 10.45 -0.26
N ALA A 8 39.11 10.42 0.61
CA ALA A 8 38.31 9.23 0.86
C ALA A 8 37.25 9.09 -0.23
N LEU A 9 37.35 8.05 -1.06
CA LEU A 9 36.24 7.61 -1.92
C LEU A 9 35.27 6.78 -1.07
N PHE A 10 34.04 7.27 -0.89
CA PHE A 10 32.91 6.44 -0.48
C PHE A 10 32.28 5.80 -1.71
N GLY A 11 32.47 4.49 -1.87
CA GLY A 11 31.70 3.68 -2.82
C GLY A 11 30.39 3.24 -2.18
N ALA A 12 29.26 3.75 -2.65
CA ALA A 12 27.95 3.20 -2.31
C ALA A 12 27.72 1.93 -3.13
N LEU A 13 27.76 0.76 -2.49
CA LEU A 13 27.23 -0.48 -3.07
C LEU A 13 25.70 -0.44 -2.96
N VAL A 14 25.03 -0.07 -4.05
CA VAL A 14 23.60 -0.35 -4.21
C VAL A 14 23.48 -1.83 -4.61
N ALA A 15 23.06 -2.67 -3.67
CA ALA A 15 22.62 -4.02 -4.00
C ALA A 15 21.25 -3.94 -4.69
N ALA A 16 21.25 -3.79 -6.01
CA ALA A 16 20.03 -3.97 -6.79
C ALA A 16 19.74 -5.47 -6.88
N ALA A 17 18.82 -5.97 -6.06
CA ALA A 17 18.25 -7.29 -6.27
C ALA A 17 17.49 -7.29 -7.62
N PRO A 18 17.59 -8.37 -8.43
CA PRO A 18 16.83 -8.44 -9.66
C PRO A 18 15.34 -8.50 -9.33
N VAL A 19 14.60 -7.47 -9.73
CA VAL A 19 13.14 -7.50 -9.76
C VAL A 19 12.76 -8.38 -10.96
N ASP A 20 12.28 -9.59 -10.68
CA ASP A 20 11.68 -10.46 -11.70
C ASP A 20 10.36 -9.82 -12.16
N ASN A 21 10.43 -9.10 -13.28
CA ASN A 21 9.33 -8.33 -13.81
C ASN A 21 8.53 -9.17 -14.82
N GLN A 22 7.97 -10.28 -14.35
CA GLN A 22 6.95 -11.02 -15.11
C GLN A 22 5.57 -10.56 -14.66
N ASN A 23 4.93 -9.69 -15.47
CA ASN A 23 3.53 -9.79 -15.91
C ASN A 23 3.07 -8.50 -16.63
N ASN A 24 2.97 -8.57 -17.95
CA ASN A 24 2.32 -7.56 -18.79
C ASN A 24 0.79 -7.76 -18.79
N THR A 25 -0.01 -6.86 -18.18
CA THR A 25 -1.44 -6.67 -18.51
C THR A 25 -1.90 -5.25 -18.12
N THR A 26 -2.30 -4.45 -19.12
CA THR A 26 -2.63 -3.00 -19.10
C THR A 26 -1.47 -2.11 -18.66
N SER A 27 -0.86 -1.39 -19.60
CA SER A 27 0.10 -0.31 -19.32
C SER A 27 -0.62 0.81 -18.58
N THR A 28 -0.78 0.66 -17.27
CA THR A 28 -1.16 1.74 -16.38
C THR A 28 0.08 2.57 -16.14
N ASN A 29 -0.05 3.90 -16.19
CA ASN A 29 1.02 4.82 -15.77
C ASN A 29 1.28 4.76 -14.25
N ILE A 30 0.84 3.69 -13.58
CA ILE A 30 1.03 3.43 -12.16
C ILE A 30 1.83 2.14 -12.00
N THR A 31 2.94 2.21 -11.27
CA THR A 31 3.61 1.03 -10.70
C THR A 31 3.17 0.88 -9.25
N THR A 32 2.90 -0.34 -8.83
CA THR A 32 2.59 -0.67 -7.44
C THR A 32 3.45 -1.84 -7.01
N ILE A 33 4.21 -1.68 -5.91
CA ILE A 33 5.10 -2.72 -5.40
C ILE A 33 4.80 -2.96 -3.93
N LEU A 34 4.63 -4.24 -3.58
CA LEU A 34 4.57 -4.71 -2.21
C LEU A 34 5.88 -5.36 -1.81
N THR A 35 6.43 -4.92 -0.68
CA THR A 35 7.54 -5.57 0.03
C THR A 35 7.10 -5.95 1.44
N HIS A 36 7.83 -6.87 2.07
CA HIS A 36 7.52 -7.41 3.39
C HIS A 36 8.65 -7.09 4.36
N GLU A 37 8.28 -6.70 5.58
CA GLU A 37 9.23 -6.53 6.67
C GLU A 37 9.52 -7.90 7.33
N PRO A 38 10.80 -8.32 7.44
CA PRO A 38 11.16 -9.62 7.99
C PRO A 38 10.53 -9.90 9.35
N ASP A 39 10.06 -11.13 9.57
CA ASP A 39 9.48 -11.62 10.83
C ASP A 39 8.24 -10.86 11.34
N THR A 40 7.58 -10.06 10.49
CA THR A 40 6.34 -9.34 10.83
C THR A 40 5.18 -9.74 9.92
N THR A 41 4.01 -9.14 10.14
CA THR A 41 2.88 -9.16 9.18
C THR A 41 2.76 -7.83 8.42
N THR A 42 3.78 -6.98 8.50
CA THR A 42 3.81 -5.66 7.89
C THR A 42 4.29 -5.71 6.46
N ALA A 43 3.50 -5.15 5.56
CA ALA A 43 3.88 -4.90 4.17
C ALA A 43 4.06 -3.41 3.91
N GLN A 44 5.05 -3.08 3.11
CA GLN A 44 5.25 -1.74 2.56
C GLN A 44 4.74 -1.71 1.12
N LEU A 45 3.91 -0.73 0.83
CA LEU A 45 3.28 -0.53 -0.46
C LEU A 45 3.80 0.77 -1.07
N ALA A 46 4.54 0.67 -2.17
CA ALA A 46 4.98 1.80 -2.96
C ALA A 46 4.08 1.97 -4.19
N ILE A 47 3.50 3.16 -4.38
CA ILE A 47 2.66 3.52 -5.53
C ILE A 47 3.34 4.65 -6.28
N THR A 48 3.77 4.42 -7.51
CA THR A 48 4.51 5.39 -8.33
C THR A 48 3.69 5.82 -9.52
N ASN A 49 3.52 7.13 -9.73
CA ASN A 49 2.99 7.70 -10.96
C ASN A 49 4.08 7.77 -12.04
N ASN A 50 4.17 6.77 -12.90
CA ASN A 50 5.10 6.78 -14.04
C ASN A 50 4.62 7.64 -15.22
N GLY A 51 3.46 8.28 -15.10
CA GLY A 51 2.91 9.15 -16.12
C GLY A 51 3.66 10.48 -16.22
N ASN A 52 3.22 11.29 -17.18
CA ASN A 52 3.65 12.67 -17.39
C ASN A 52 2.62 13.70 -16.90
N GLU A 53 1.49 13.24 -16.38
CA GLU A 53 0.42 14.08 -15.84
C GLU A 53 0.36 13.94 -14.31
N THR A 54 0.12 15.06 -13.65
CA THR A 54 -0.19 15.09 -12.21
C THR A 54 -1.51 14.39 -11.96
N LEU A 55 -1.53 13.47 -11.00
CA LEU A 55 -2.75 12.79 -10.56
C LEU A 55 -3.28 13.44 -9.30
N ARG A 56 -4.59 13.70 -9.26
CA ARG A 56 -5.28 14.20 -8.06
C ARG A 56 -6.32 13.18 -7.62
N CYS A 57 -5.93 12.29 -6.72
CA CYS A 57 -6.68 11.07 -6.42
C CYS A 57 -7.39 11.14 -5.08
N PHE A 58 -8.65 10.71 -5.07
CA PHE A 58 -9.51 10.66 -3.90
C PHE A 58 -8.98 9.64 -2.89
N VAL A 59 -8.72 10.12 -1.68
CA VAL A 59 -8.07 9.35 -0.61
C VAL A 59 -9.07 8.47 0.14
N PRO A 60 -10.24 8.96 0.63
CA PRO A 60 -11.10 8.17 1.50
C PRO A 60 -11.57 6.85 0.89
N GLY A 61 -11.38 5.75 1.61
CA GLY A 61 -11.74 4.40 1.17
C GLY A 61 -10.85 3.81 0.08
N SER A 62 -9.79 4.52 -0.33
CA SER A 62 -8.88 4.08 -1.38
C SER A 62 -7.63 3.41 -0.79
N ILE A 63 -6.76 2.93 -1.68
CA ILE A 63 -5.45 2.41 -1.30
C ILE A 63 -4.52 3.47 -0.68
N LEU A 64 -4.82 4.76 -0.89
CA LEU A 64 -4.08 5.90 -0.33
C LEU A 64 -4.56 6.30 1.07
N ASP A 65 -5.67 5.72 1.55
CA ASP A 65 -6.26 6.08 2.84
C ASP A 65 -5.44 5.53 4.02
N ASP A 66 -5.30 6.26 5.10
CA ASP A 66 -4.71 5.74 6.35
C ASP A 66 -5.73 4.97 7.20
N ALA A 67 -7.02 5.12 6.91
CA ALA A 67 -8.08 4.35 7.55
C ALA A 67 -7.91 2.82 7.34
N PRO A 68 -8.50 1.99 8.23
CA PRO A 68 -8.44 0.53 8.14
C PRO A 68 -9.38 -0.04 7.07
N VAL A 69 -9.15 0.37 5.82
CA VAL A 69 -9.88 -0.04 4.62
C VAL A 69 -9.11 -1.13 3.86
N GLU A 70 -9.78 -1.78 2.93
CA GLU A 70 -9.21 -2.91 2.19
C GLU A 70 -8.21 -2.42 1.13
N LYS A 71 -6.92 -2.44 1.46
CA LYS A 71 -5.82 -2.06 0.56
C LYS A 71 -5.23 -3.24 -0.22
N VAL A 72 -5.29 -4.42 0.37
CA VAL A 72 -4.69 -5.65 -0.17
C VAL A 72 -5.68 -6.80 -0.12
N VAL A 73 -5.48 -7.75 -1.02
CA VAL A 73 -6.15 -9.05 -1.04
C VAL A 73 -5.19 -10.08 -0.48
N VAL A 74 -5.66 -10.85 0.51
CA VAL A 74 -4.89 -11.93 1.13
C VAL A 74 -5.49 -13.28 0.78
N SER A 75 -4.64 -14.27 0.50
CA SER A 75 -5.06 -15.67 0.34
C SER A 75 -4.03 -16.63 0.92
N THR A 76 -4.50 -17.79 1.36
CA THR A 76 -3.67 -18.94 1.78
C THR A 76 -4.26 -20.20 1.17
N ASN A 77 -3.40 -21.10 0.67
CA ASN A 77 -3.82 -22.34 0.00
C ASN A 77 -4.86 -22.12 -1.12
N GLY A 78 -4.77 -20.99 -1.84
CA GLY A 78 -5.72 -20.61 -2.89
C GLY A 78 -7.08 -20.09 -2.40
N VAL A 79 -7.30 -20.04 -1.08
CA VAL A 79 -8.53 -19.53 -0.46
C VAL A 79 -8.30 -18.11 0.02
N ARG A 80 -9.24 -17.21 -0.29
CA ARG A 80 -9.19 -15.82 0.18
C ARG A 80 -9.38 -15.77 1.70
N VAL A 81 -8.51 -15.06 2.39
CA VAL A 81 -8.71 -14.68 3.79
C VAL A 81 -9.68 -13.48 3.80
N PRO A 82 -10.80 -13.53 4.56
CA PRO A 82 -11.75 -12.42 4.61
C PRO A 82 -11.10 -11.14 5.14
N PHE A 83 -11.55 -10.00 4.60
CA PHE A 83 -11.24 -8.68 5.13
C PHE A 83 -12.23 -8.30 6.24
N GLU A 84 -11.72 -7.78 7.35
CA GLU A 84 -12.48 -7.49 8.58
C GLU A 84 -12.39 -6.03 9.03
N GLY A 85 -11.79 -5.17 8.21
CA GLY A 85 -11.75 -3.74 8.46
C GLY A 85 -13.03 -3.01 8.06
N VAL A 86 -12.91 -1.70 7.90
CA VAL A 86 -14.03 -0.81 7.62
C VAL A 86 -14.26 -0.70 6.11
N ARG A 87 -15.54 -0.79 5.71
CA ARG A 87 -15.97 -0.48 4.34
C ARG A 87 -16.63 0.88 4.31
N LEU A 88 -15.90 1.88 3.82
CA LEU A 88 -16.40 3.24 3.70
C LEU A 88 -17.31 3.39 2.48
N ARG A 89 -18.41 4.13 2.65
CA ARG A 89 -19.20 4.64 1.53
C ARG A 89 -18.61 5.96 1.08
N ILE A 90 -18.50 6.14 -0.24
CA ILE A 90 -18.10 7.43 -0.82
C ILE A 90 -19.13 8.48 -0.38
N ALA A 91 -18.64 9.61 0.11
CA ALA A 91 -19.47 10.73 0.53
C ALA A 91 -20.28 11.30 -0.65
N PRO A 92 -21.44 11.91 -0.40
CA PRO A 92 -22.12 12.68 -1.44
C PRO A 92 -21.17 13.73 -2.06
N PRO A 93 -21.28 14.04 -3.36
CA PRO A 93 -20.39 15.00 -4.01
C PRO A 93 -20.26 16.35 -3.29
N SER A 94 -21.33 16.80 -2.62
CA SER A 94 -21.35 18.03 -1.81
C SER A 94 -20.44 18.01 -0.57
N MET A 95 -19.93 16.85 -0.17
CA MET A 95 -19.04 16.66 0.97
C MET A 95 -17.60 16.33 0.53
N ILE A 96 -17.35 16.23 -0.77
CA ILE A 96 -16.00 16.01 -1.31
C ILE A 96 -15.35 17.39 -1.46
N THR A 97 -14.35 17.65 -0.62
CA THR A 97 -13.57 18.89 -0.59
C THR A 97 -12.17 18.65 -1.15
N ASP A 98 -11.39 19.72 -1.31
CA ASP A 98 -10.01 19.61 -1.78
C ASP A 98 -9.12 18.74 -0.89
N ASP A 99 -9.38 18.72 0.42
CA ASP A 99 -8.69 17.88 1.42
C ASP A 99 -8.97 16.37 1.24
N SER A 100 -9.99 16.01 0.44
CA SER A 100 -10.28 14.61 0.13
C SER A 100 -9.32 14.02 -0.91
N PHE A 101 -8.39 14.80 -1.44
CA PHE A 101 -7.49 14.41 -2.52
C PHE A 101 -6.03 14.45 -2.11
N MET A 102 -5.27 13.52 -2.67
CA MET A 102 -3.81 13.53 -2.68
C MET A 102 -3.33 13.84 -4.09
N VAL A 103 -2.41 14.79 -4.19
CA VAL A 103 -1.70 15.08 -5.43
C VAL A 103 -0.49 14.15 -5.53
N VAL A 104 -0.36 13.47 -6.66
CA VAL A 104 0.75 12.59 -7.00
C VAL A 104 1.35 13.08 -8.31
N GLU A 105 2.45 13.80 -8.21
CA GLU A 105 3.17 14.37 -9.34
C GLU A 105 3.77 13.28 -10.26
N PRO A 106 4.11 13.61 -11.51
CA PRO A 106 4.88 12.73 -12.36
C PRO A 106 6.16 12.22 -11.66
N GLN A 107 6.38 10.92 -11.73
CA GLN A 107 7.47 10.17 -11.09
C GLN A 107 7.47 10.17 -9.55
N GLN A 108 6.44 10.74 -8.90
CA GLN A 108 6.31 10.68 -7.46
C GLN A 108 5.91 9.27 -7.01
N THR A 109 6.54 8.80 -5.94
CA THR A 109 6.15 7.60 -5.20
C THR A 109 5.46 8.00 -3.91
N VAL A 110 4.37 7.31 -3.59
CA VAL A 110 3.63 7.40 -2.35
C VAL A 110 3.71 6.04 -1.64
N ASP A 111 4.20 6.05 -0.41
CA ASP A 111 4.36 4.84 0.40
C ASP A 111 3.21 4.67 1.41
N ARG A 112 2.80 3.43 1.64
CA ARG A 112 1.85 3.04 2.69
C ARG A 112 2.35 1.82 3.44
N THR A 113 2.26 1.88 4.76
CA THR A 113 2.52 0.75 5.66
C THR A 113 1.22 0.06 5.99
N ILE A 114 1.20 -1.27 5.92
CA ILE A 114 0.01 -2.08 6.12
C ILE A 114 0.40 -3.26 7.01
N ASP A 115 -0.07 -3.31 8.25
CA ASP A 115 -0.07 -4.58 8.98
C ASP A 115 -1.26 -5.42 8.51
N ILE A 116 -0.94 -6.51 7.82
CA ILE A 116 -1.94 -7.36 7.18
C ILE A 116 -2.80 -8.07 8.24
N ALA A 117 -2.22 -8.42 9.39
CA ALA A 117 -2.91 -9.13 10.45
C ALA A 117 -3.93 -8.26 11.19
N GLU A 118 -3.84 -6.93 11.09
CA GLU A 118 -4.85 -6.04 11.67
C GLU A 118 -6.23 -6.24 11.02
N LEU A 119 -6.27 -6.53 9.72
CA LEU A 119 -7.51 -6.51 8.92
C LEU A 119 -7.85 -7.84 8.25
N HIS A 120 -6.98 -8.84 8.37
CA HIS A 120 -7.18 -10.20 7.88
C HIS A 120 -6.77 -11.19 8.97
N ASP A 121 -7.51 -12.29 9.12
CA ASP A 121 -7.16 -13.31 10.11
C ASP A 121 -6.01 -14.20 9.63
N LEU A 122 -4.81 -13.90 10.11
CA LEU A 122 -3.59 -14.66 9.85
C LEU A 122 -3.25 -15.63 11.00
N SER A 123 -4.18 -15.88 11.93
CA SER A 123 -3.89 -16.67 13.15
C SER A 123 -3.54 -18.13 12.89
N SER A 124 -3.87 -18.67 11.70
CA SER A 124 -3.45 -20.01 11.29
C SER A 124 -1.93 -20.14 11.12
N GLY A 125 -1.23 -19.01 10.97
CA GLY A 125 0.18 -18.97 10.61
C GLY A 125 0.48 -19.58 9.24
N GLY A 126 1.77 -19.74 8.94
CA GLY A 126 2.25 -20.33 7.70
C GLY A 126 2.28 -19.36 6.52
N ASP A 127 1.99 -19.86 5.32
CA ASP A 127 2.21 -19.13 4.08
C ASP A 127 0.98 -18.36 3.61
N PHE A 128 1.20 -17.11 3.20
CA PHE A 128 0.18 -16.22 2.64
C PHE A 128 0.66 -15.54 1.36
N ASN A 129 -0.29 -15.27 0.48
CA ASN A 129 -0.09 -14.49 -0.73
C ASN A 129 -0.87 -13.19 -0.61
N VAL A 130 -0.21 -12.07 -0.89
CA VAL A 130 -0.76 -10.73 -0.75
C VAL A 130 -0.64 -10.00 -2.08
N THR A 131 -1.70 -9.28 -2.49
CA THR A 131 -1.68 -8.48 -3.71
C THR A 131 -2.54 -7.24 -3.52
N ALA A 132 -2.02 -6.08 -3.90
CA ALA A 132 -2.80 -4.87 -4.05
C ALA A 132 -3.36 -4.82 -5.48
N LYS A 133 -4.68 -4.67 -5.64
CA LYS A 133 -5.30 -4.49 -6.95
C LYS A 133 -6.59 -3.71 -6.83
N GLY A 134 -6.86 -2.85 -7.80
CA GLY A 134 -8.06 -2.02 -7.81
C GLY A 134 -7.90 -0.84 -8.75
N GLY A 135 -8.49 0.27 -8.37
CA GLY A 135 -8.24 1.55 -9.03
C GLY A 135 -8.54 2.73 -8.14
N MET A 136 -7.87 3.84 -8.43
CA MET A 136 -8.04 5.10 -7.74
C MET A 136 -9.00 5.98 -8.54
N ARG A 137 -9.92 6.64 -7.86
CA ARG A 137 -10.76 7.67 -8.47
C ARG A 137 -10.02 8.99 -8.40
N CYS A 138 -9.82 9.64 -9.53
CA CYS A 138 -9.08 10.90 -9.58
C CYS A 138 -9.91 11.98 -10.27
N ALA A 139 -9.70 13.23 -9.86
CA ALA A 139 -10.34 14.39 -10.44
C ALA A 139 -9.49 15.00 -11.55
N THR A 140 -10.14 15.79 -12.41
CA THR A 140 -9.45 16.56 -13.45
C THR A 140 -9.21 17.99 -12.96
N GLY A 141 -7.95 18.43 -13.02
CA GLY A 141 -7.53 19.76 -12.56
C GLY A 141 -7.97 20.03 -11.11
N ASP A 142 -8.47 21.23 -10.88
CA ASP A 142 -8.87 21.68 -9.53
C ASP A 142 -10.32 21.30 -9.16
N SER A 143 -11.02 20.52 -9.99
CA SER A 143 -12.38 20.07 -9.66
C SER A 143 -12.41 19.01 -8.55
N THR A 144 -13.55 18.89 -7.86
CA THR A 144 -13.82 17.79 -6.91
C THR A 144 -14.59 16.63 -7.55
N ASN A 145 -14.82 16.68 -8.87
CA ASN A 145 -15.56 15.67 -9.60
C ASN A 145 -14.67 14.46 -9.91
N LEU A 146 -15.07 13.28 -9.46
CA LEU A 146 -14.36 12.00 -9.68
C LEU A 146 -14.59 11.45 -11.10
N THR A 147 -13.92 12.04 -12.08
CA THR A 147 -14.08 11.77 -13.52
C THR A 147 -13.21 10.64 -14.05
N SER A 148 -12.08 10.35 -13.40
CA SER A 148 -11.10 9.37 -13.87
C SER A 148 -11.04 8.13 -12.95
N TRP A 149 -10.73 6.99 -13.56
CA TRP A 149 -10.39 5.74 -12.90
C TRP A 149 -8.99 5.32 -13.32
N VAL A 150 -8.07 5.26 -12.36
CA VAL A 150 -6.67 4.89 -12.57
C VAL A 150 -6.47 3.48 -12.00
N PRO A 151 -6.48 2.42 -12.84
CA PRO A 151 -6.29 1.07 -12.35
C PRO A 151 -4.84 0.84 -11.89
N PHE A 152 -4.67 -0.09 -10.96
CA PHE A 152 -3.35 -0.54 -10.51
C PHE A 152 -3.40 -2.01 -10.12
N LYS A 153 -2.23 -2.65 -10.18
CA LYS A 153 -2.01 -4.02 -9.71
C LYS A 153 -0.55 -4.17 -9.28
N SER A 154 -0.32 -4.74 -8.11
CA SER A 154 1.02 -5.03 -7.61
C SER A 154 1.54 -6.39 -8.06
N ASN A 155 2.82 -6.65 -7.73
CA ASN A 155 3.34 -8.01 -7.61
C ASN A 155 2.51 -8.81 -6.58
N THR A 156 2.59 -10.14 -6.67
CA THR A 156 2.18 -11.01 -5.58
C THR A 156 3.33 -11.08 -4.58
N LEU A 157 3.07 -10.62 -3.36
CA LEU A 157 3.99 -10.76 -2.24
C LEU A 157 3.74 -12.11 -1.57
N HIS A 158 4.78 -12.94 -1.48
CA HIS A 158 4.73 -14.24 -0.84
C HIS A 158 5.33 -14.13 0.56
N ILE A 159 4.48 -14.15 1.59
CA ILE A 159 4.92 -14.12 2.98
C ILE A 159 4.99 -15.57 3.46
N LYS A 160 6.15 -15.96 3.98
CA LYS A 160 6.42 -17.32 4.45
C LYS A 160 6.46 -17.36 5.96
N ASP A 161 6.11 -18.51 6.51
CA ASP A 161 6.32 -18.83 7.92
C ASP A 161 5.73 -17.81 8.92
N VAL A 162 4.55 -17.26 8.62
CA VAL A 162 3.88 -16.30 9.51
C VAL A 162 3.66 -16.90 10.89
N ASN A 163 4.08 -16.18 11.93
CA ASN A 163 3.78 -16.51 13.31
C ASN A 163 2.31 -16.21 13.63
N GLY A 164 1.46 -17.22 13.54
CA GLY A 164 0.01 -17.10 13.77
C GLY A 164 -0.37 -16.58 15.16
N THR A 165 0.41 -16.91 16.19
CA THR A 165 0.17 -16.41 17.56
C THR A 165 0.39 -14.90 17.63
N GLN A 166 1.49 -14.41 17.04
CA GLN A 166 1.77 -12.97 17.00
C GLN A 166 0.75 -12.23 16.13
N ALA A 167 0.38 -12.79 14.97
CA ALA A 167 -0.66 -12.23 14.11
C ALA A 167 -2.01 -12.10 14.84
N ALA A 168 -2.39 -13.11 15.64
CA ALA A 168 -3.61 -13.06 16.45
C ALA A 168 -3.56 -11.96 17.53
N ILE A 169 -2.39 -11.71 18.12
CA ILE A 169 -2.16 -10.63 19.08
C ILE A 169 -2.34 -9.27 18.40
N ASN A 170 -1.66 -9.03 17.27
CA ASN A 170 -1.77 -7.79 16.51
C ASN A 170 -3.22 -7.48 16.15
N ARG A 171 -3.93 -8.47 15.58
CA ARG A 171 -5.35 -8.38 15.25
C ARG A 171 -6.21 -7.98 16.45
N ARG A 172 -6.05 -8.71 17.57
CA ARG A 172 -6.82 -8.45 18.80
C ARG A 172 -6.60 -7.03 19.30
N ASP A 173 -5.35 -6.60 19.36
CA ASP A 173 -4.96 -5.31 19.93
C ASP A 173 -5.47 -4.16 19.05
N PHE A 174 -5.36 -4.29 17.73
CA PHE A 174 -5.94 -3.34 16.77
C PHE A 174 -7.46 -3.19 16.96
N HIS A 175 -8.21 -4.29 16.98
CA HIS A 175 -9.66 -4.23 17.15
C HIS A 175 -10.09 -3.79 18.55
N ALA A 176 -9.31 -4.05 19.59
CA ALA A 176 -9.58 -3.55 20.93
C ALA A 176 -9.42 -2.03 20.99
N GLU A 177 -8.38 -1.49 20.35
CA GLU A 177 -8.15 -0.05 20.31
C GLU A 177 -9.17 0.69 19.44
N ALA A 178 -9.47 0.16 18.25
CA ALA A 178 -10.50 0.71 17.38
C ALA A 178 -11.88 0.81 18.07
N LYS A 179 -12.21 -0.15 18.95
CA LYS A 179 -13.43 -0.09 19.77
C LYS A 179 -13.41 0.99 20.83
N ARG A 180 -12.25 1.35 21.39
CA ARG A 180 -12.13 2.40 22.41
C ARG A 180 -12.26 3.79 21.80
N VAL A 181 -11.71 3.99 20.59
CA VAL A 181 -11.74 5.29 19.90
C VAL A 181 -13.12 5.61 19.30
N ALA A 182 -13.93 4.58 19.01
CA ALA A 182 -15.27 4.74 18.45
C ALA A 182 -16.37 5.14 19.47
N VAL A 183 -16.01 5.39 20.73
CA VAL A 183 -16.92 5.82 21.82
C VAL A 183 -16.69 7.28 22.15
#